data_AF-A0A1H9PAG4-F1
#
_entry.id   AF-A0A1H9PAG4-F1
#
_cell.length_a   1.000
_cell.length_b   1.000
_cell.length_c   1.000
_cell.angle_alpha   90.00
_cell.angle_beta   90.00
_cell.angle_gamma   90.00
#
_symmetry.space_group_name_H-M   'P 1'
#
loop_
_entity.id
_entity.type
_entity.pdbx_description
1 polymer ?
#
loop_
_entity_poly.entity_id
_entity_poly.type
_entity_poly.pdbx_seq_one_letter_code
_entity_poly.pdbx_strand_id
1 'polypeptide(L)'
;MNTDTSTAQLVNQLSEQVSRLARDEIRLAVAELKDKGKHAGVGAGLFGVAGVFAWWGGLSVVAGLILLLALVVPPWAAALIVAAALLLFAGIFALVGKGQVKQAAPPVPRQAMDNVQRDIATIKESAHR
;
A
#
# COMPACT_ATOMS: atom_id res chain seq x y z
N MET A 1 -28.45 54.15 17.66
CA MET A 1 -29.08 53.15 16.75
C MET A 1 -28.11 52.79 15.62
N ASN A 2 -26.99 52.10 15.90
CA ASN A 2 -26.14 51.55 14.81
C ASN A 2 -25.23 50.36 15.22
N THR A 3 -25.48 49.71 16.37
CA THR A 3 -24.65 48.59 16.87
C THR A 3 -24.98 47.26 16.18
N ASP A 4 -26.21 47.08 15.69
CA ASP A 4 -26.65 45.84 15.06
C ASP A 4 -26.01 45.60 13.69
N THR A 5 -25.63 46.67 12.99
CA THR A 5 -24.91 46.63 11.72
C THR A 5 -23.48 46.08 11.88
N SER A 6 -22.83 46.37 13.02
CA SER A 6 -21.43 45.99 13.28
C SER A 6 -21.28 44.49 13.59
N THR A 7 -22.15 43.92 14.41
CA THR A 7 -22.10 42.49 14.77
C THR A 7 -22.43 41.61 13.56
N ALA A 8 -23.42 42.01 12.75
CA ALA A 8 -23.75 41.34 11.49
C ALA A 8 -22.60 41.42 10.47
N GLN A 9 -21.88 42.55 10.39
CA GLN A 9 -20.69 42.70 9.54
C GLN A 9 -19.52 41.82 10.00
N LEU A 10 -19.28 41.69 11.31
CA LEU A 10 -18.23 40.83 11.86
C LEU A 10 -18.49 39.34 11.61
N VAL A 11 -19.73 38.89 11.79
CA VAL A 11 -20.13 37.50 11.50
C VAL A 11 -19.97 37.18 10.01
N ASN A 12 -20.34 38.12 9.13
CA ASN A 12 -20.10 37.98 7.70
C ASN A 12 -18.61 37.94 7.35
N GLN A 13 -17.78 38.79 7.92
CA GLN A 13 -16.33 38.79 7.69
C GLN A 13 -15.65 37.52 8.21
N LEU A 14 -16.03 37.02 9.39
CA LEU A 14 -15.56 35.75 9.92
C LEU A 14 -15.95 34.58 9.03
N SER A 15 -17.20 34.54 8.57
CA SER A 15 -17.69 33.50 7.66
C SER A 15 -16.93 33.53 6.32
N GLU A 16 -16.61 34.72 5.82
CA GLU A 16 -15.84 34.90 4.60
C GLU A 16 -14.36 34.51 4.80
N GLN A 17 -13.76 34.79 5.96
CA GLN A 17 -12.41 34.37 6.32
C GLN A 17 -12.30 32.86 6.49
N VAL A 18 -13.25 32.23 7.18
CA VAL A 18 -13.30 30.77 7.34
C VAL A 18 -13.48 30.09 5.97
N SER A 19 -14.34 30.65 5.11
CA SER A 19 -14.52 30.16 3.73
C SER A 19 -13.24 30.30 2.90
N ARG A 20 -12.52 31.43 3.01
CA ARG A 20 -11.21 31.62 2.37
C ARG A 20 -10.17 30.62 2.87
N LEU A 21 -10.03 30.48 4.19
CA LEU A 21 -9.10 29.53 4.79
C LEU A 21 -9.37 28.09 4.38
N ALA A 22 -10.64 27.66 4.40
CA ALA A 22 -11.01 26.32 3.95
C ALA A 22 -10.62 26.07 2.49
N ARG A 23 -10.79 27.07 1.61
CA ARG A 23 -10.37 26.97 0.20
C ARG A 23 -8.85 26.91 0.06
N ASP A 24 -8.11 27.64 0.88
CA ASP A 24 -6.65 27.64 0.86
C ASP A 24 -6.08 26.32 1.38
N GLU A 25 -6.67 25.74 2.43
CA GLU A 25 -6.29 24.43 2.95
C GLU A 25 -6.55 23.32 1.92
N ILE A 26 -7.69 23.38 1.21
CA ILE A 26 -7.97 22.48 0.09
C ILE A 26 -6.93 22.66 -1.02
N ARG A 27 -6.57 23.88 -1.38
CA ARG A 27 -5.54 24.13 -2.42
C ARG A 27 -4.18 23.60 -2.00
N LEU A 28 -3.80 23.77 -0.74
CA LEU A 28 -2.56 23.25 -0.17
C LEU A 28 -2.55 21.73 -0.20
N ALA A 29 -3.62 21.09 0.28
CA ALA A 29 -3.77 19.63 0.24
C ALA A 29 -3.70 19.09 -1.19
N VAL A 30 -4.34 19.75 -2.16
CA VAL A 30 -4.24 19.39 -3.58
C VAL A 30 -2.82 19.53 -4.11
N ALA A 31 -2.09 20.59 -3.74
CA ALA A 31 -0.70 20.78 -4.14
C ALA A 31 0.21 19.70 -3.55
N GLU A 32 0.06 19.37 -2.27
CA GLU A 32 0.83 18.33 -1.59
C GLU A 32 0.53 16.93 -2.15
N LEU A 33 -0.75 16.62 -2.42
CA LEU A 33 -1.15 15.37 -3.08
C LEU A 33 -0.57 15.25 -4.49
N LYS A 34 -0.50 16.35 -5.25
CA LYS A 34 0.11 16.35 -6.59
C LYS A 34 1.62 16.06 -6.51
N ASP A 35 2.32 16.67 -5.57
CA ASP A 35 3.75 16.45 -5.39
C ASP A 35 4.06 15.03 -4.92
N LYS A 36 3.35 14.55 -3.88
CA LYS A 36 3.43 13.15 -3.43
C LYS A 36 3.06 12.17 -4.55
N GLY A 37 2.02 12.49 -5.32
CA GLY A 37 1.58 11.68 -6.45
C GLY A 37 2.61 11.60 -7.57
N LYS A 38 3.33 12.69 -7.86
CA LYS A 38 4.44 12.68 -8.81
C LYS A 38 5.58 11.78 -8.36
N HIS A 39 6.00 11.90 -7.10
CA HIS A 39 7.07 11.06 -6.54
C HIS A 39 6.66 9.59 -6.51
N ALA A 40 5.43 9.29 -6.07
CA ALA A 40 4.89 7.94 -6.09
C ALA A 40 4.80 7.38 -7.53
N GLY A 41 4.36 8.18 -8.49
CA GLY A 41 4.25 7.78 -9.90
C GLY A 41 5.60 7.50 -10.56
N VAL A 42 6.59 8.38 -10.35
CA VAL A 42 7.96 8.14 -10.83
C VAL A 42 8.57 6.91 -10.16
N GLY A 43 8.40 6.76 -8.85
CA GLY A 43 8.86 5.59 -8.10
C GLY A 43 8.25 4.30 -8.65
N ALA A 44 6.92 4.26 -8.84
CA ALA A 44 6.22 3.12 -9.42
C ALA A 44 6.69 2.81 -10.85
N GLY A 45 6.91 3.84 -11.67
CA GLY A 45 7.45 3.68 -13.02
C GLY A 45 8.86 3.08 -13.04
N LEU A 46 9.77 3.61 -12.22
CA LEU A 46 11.14 3.10 -12.09
C LEU A 46 11.16 1.67 -11.55
N PHE A 47 10.36 1.35 -10.52
CA PHE A 47 10.23 -0.02 -10.02
C PHE A 47 9.65 -0.97 -11.06
N GLY A 48 8.70 -0.51 -11.88
CA GLY A 48 8.17 -1.28 -13.00
C GLY A 48 9.26 -1.64 -14.00
N VAL A 49 10.05 -0.66 -14.44
CA VAL A 49 11.18 -0.88 -15.35
C VAL A 49 12.23 -1.80 -14.72
N ALA A 50 12.62 -1.54 -13.48
CA ALA A 50 13.56 -2.39 -12.75
C ALA A 50 13.05 -3.85 -12.64
N GLY A 51 11.75 -4.05 -12.41
CA GLY A 51 11.13 -5.37 -12.39
C GLY A 51 11.23 -6.11 -13.73
N VAL A 52 11.01 -5.41 -14.85
CA VAL A 52 11.18 -5.99 -16.20
C VAL A 52 12.63 -6.40 -16.44
N PHE A 53 13.61 -5.55 -16.11
CA PHE A 53 15.02 -5.90 -16.25
C PHE A 53 15.44 -7.03 -15.31
N ALA A 54 14.94 -7.05 -14.08
CA ALA A 54 15.20 -8.13 -13.13
C ALA A 54 14.62 -9.46 -13.62
N TRP A 55 13.44 -9.45 -14.27
CA TRP A 55 12.84 -10.64 -14.86
C TRP A 55 13.72 -11.22 -15.97
N TRP A 56 14.09 -10.40 -16.97
CA TRP A 56 14.96 -10.85 -18.06
C TRP A 56 16.36 -11.23 -17.58
N GLY A 57 16.96 -10.44 -16.70
CA GLY A 57 18.26 -10.74 -16.09
C GLY A 57 18.24 -12.06 -15.32
N GLY A 58 17.18 -12.32 -14.55
CA GLY A 58 16.95 -13.59 -13.88
C GLY A 58 16.90 -14.77 -14.86
N LEU A 59 16.12 -14.65 -15.94
CA LEU A 59 16.06 -15.69 -16.99
C LEU A 59 17.42 -15.92 -17.66
N SER A 60 18.18 -14.85 -17.93
CA SER A 60 19.53 -14.96 -18.50
C SER A 60 20.51 -15.67 -17.54
N VAL A 61 20.42 -15.41 -16.23
CA VAL A 61 21.23 -16.11 -15.22
C VAL A 61 20.86 -17.60 -15.19
N VAL A 62 19.56 -17.94 -15.21
CA VAL A 62 19.11 -19.34 -15.26
C VAL A 62 19.65 -20.05 -16.51
N ALA A 63 19.54 -19.42 -17.67
CA ALA A 63 20.11 -19.95 -18.91
C ALA A 63 21.64 -20.14 -18.80
N GLY A 64 22.35 -19.16 -18.23
CA GLY A 64 23.79 -19.24 -17.99
C GLY A 64 24.18 -20.41 -17.08
N LEU A 65 23.43 -20.65 -15.99
CA LEU A 65 23.65 -21.79 -15.11
C LEU A 65 23.44 -23.12 -15.83
N ILE A 66 22.40 -23.23 -16.66
CA ILE A 66 22.14 -24.43 -17.46
C ILE A 66 23.30 -24.68 -18.42
N LEU A 67 23.74 -23.65 -19.16
CA LEU A 67 24.85 -23.77 -20.10
C LEU A 67 26.17 -24.13 -19.41
N LEU A 68 26.44 -23.54 -18.25
CA LEU A 68 27.62 -23.85 -17.45
C LEU A 68 27.62 -25.32 -17.00
N LEU A 69 26.48 -25.82 -16.52
CA LEU A 69 26.36 -27.21 -16.08
C LEU A 69 26.39 -28.18 -17.28
N ALA A 70 25.87 -27.75 -18.44
CA ALA A 70 25.91 -28.53 -19.67
C ALA A 70 27.34 -28.78 -20.19
N LEU A 71 28.37 -28.10 -19.67
CA LEU A 71 29.77 -28.41 -19.95
C LEU A 71 30.21 -29.76 -19.38
N VAL A 72 29.53 -30.27 -18.35
CA VAL A 72 29.90 -31.48 -17.62
C VAL A 72 28.81 -32.56 -17.60
N VAL A 73 27.56 -32.22 -17.95
CA VAL A 73 26.43 -33.17 -18.07
C VAL A 73 25.61 -32.90 -19.33
N PRO A 74 24.77 -33.85 -19.81
CA PRO A 74 23.89 -33.60 -20.94
C PRO A 74 22.96 -32.37 -20.71
N PRO A 75 22.66 -31.57 -21.76
CA PRO A 75 21.89 -30.33 -21.61
C PRO A 75 20.51 -30.50 -20.96
N TRP A 76 19.83 -31.61 -21.25
CA TRP A 76 18.53 -31.91 -20.64
C TRP A 76 18.64 -32.15 -19.13
N ALA A 77 19.72 -32.82 -18.67
CA ALA A 77 19.96 -33.08 -17.27
C ALA A 77 20.35 -31.78 -16.54
N ALA A 78 21.17 -30.95 -17.17
CA ALA A 78 21.50 -29.62 -16.66
C ALA A 78 20.25 -28.77 -16.40
N ALA A 79 19.34 -28.70 -17.39
CA ALA A 79 18.08 -27.97 -17.26
C ALA A 79 17.22 -28.49 -16.10
N LEU A 80 17.10 -29.81 -15.94
CA LEU A 80 16.33 -30.41 -14.84
C LEU A 80 16.95 -30.14 -13.47
N ILE A 81 18.29 -30.20 -13.35
CA ILE A 81 18.98 -29.93 -12.08
C ILE A 81 18.76 -28.47 -11.66
N VAL A 82 18.95 -27.52 -12.57
CA VAL A 82 18.75 -26.10 -12.28
C VAL A 82 17.28 -25.82 -11.94
N ALA A 83 16.34 -26.40 -12.69
CA ALA A 83 14.90 -26.27 -12.41
C ALA A 83 14.53 -26.83 -11.03
N ALA A 84 15.04 -28.00 -10.67
CA ALA A 84 14.80 -28.59 -9.35
C ALA A 84 15.34 -27.70 -8.22
N ALA A 85 16.57 -27.17 -8.37
CA ALA A 85 17.13 -26.24 -7.40
C ALA A 85 16.26 -24.99 -7.22
N LEU A 86 15.82 -24.37 -8.32
CA LEU A 86 14.94 -23.20 -8.28
C LEU A 86 13.59 -23.49 -7.63
N LEU A 87 12.98 -24.65 -7.92
CA LEU A 87 11.72 -25.06 -7.29
C LEU A 87 11.87 -25.29 -5.78
N LEU A 88 13.01 -25.84 -5.34
CA LEU A 88 13.30 -25.97 -3.91
C LEU A 88 13.39 -24.59 -3.23
N PHE A 89 14.15 -23.65 -3.81
CA PHE A 89 14.21 -22.29 -3.29
C PHE A 89 12.84 -21.59 -3.29
N ALA A 90 12.08 -21.72 -4.38
CA ALA A 90 10.73 -21.17 -4.48
C ALA A 90 9.80 -21.76 -3.41
N GLY A 91 9.89 -23.06 -3.14
CA GLY A 91 9.17 -23.72 -2.06
C GLY A 91 9.51 -23.14 -0.69
N ILE A 92 10.80 -22.93 -0.39
CA ILE A 92 11.24 -22.30 0.86
C ILE A 92 10.68 -20.88 0.99
N PHE A 93 10.83 -20.05 -0.05
CA PHE A 93 10.29 -18.68 -0.03
C PHE A 93 8.77 -18.66 0.12
N ALA A 94 8.05 -19.57 -0.54
CA ALA A 94 6.59 -19.69 -0.40
C ALA A 94 6.18 -20.07 1.02
N LEU A 95 6.91 -21.00 1.68
CA LEU A 95 6.65 -21.39 3.06
C LEU A 95 6.93 -20.24 4.05
N VAL A 96 8.05 -19.54 3.88
CA VAL A 96 8.39 -18.37 4.71
C VAL A 96 7.38 -17.25 4.49
N GLY A 97 7.05 -16.93 3.24
CA GLY A 97 6.06 -15.92 2.89
C GLY A 97 4.68 -16.24 3.46
N LYS A 98 4.25 -17.51 3.40
CA LYS A 98 3.01 -17.98 4.05
C LYS A 98 3.04 -17.76 5.56
N GLY A 99 4.19 -17.94 6.21
CA GLY A 99 4.37 -17.64 7.64
C GLY A 99 4.19 -16.15 7.95
N GLN A 100 4.76 -15.26 7.13
CA GLN A 100 4.64 -13.82 7.29
C GLN A 100 3.21 -13.31 7.03
N VAL A 101 2.57 -13.80 5.97
CA VAL A 101 1.16 -13.47 5.67
C VAL A 101 0.23 -13.92 6.79
N LYS A 102 0.49 -15.10 7.38
CA LYS A 102 -0.28 -15.59 8.54
C LYS A 102 -0.09 -14.73 9.78
N GLN A 103 1.12 -14.23 10.03
CA GLN A 103 1.40 -13.33 11.16
C GLN A 103 0.79 -11.93 10.97
N ALA A 104 0.66 -11.49 9.71
CA ALA A 104 -0.03 -10.24 9.38
C ALA A 104 -1.58 -10.36 9.44
N ALA A 105 -2.13 -11.53 9.78
CA ALA A 105 -3.57 -11.75 9.93
C ALA A 105 -3.97 -11.83 11.42
N PRO A 106 -5.06 -11.15 11.84
CA PRO A 106 -6.17 -10.72 10.99
C PRO A 106 -6.06 -9.26 10.51
N PRO A 107 -6.43 -8.96 9.26
CA PRO A 107 -6.54 -7.59 8.73
C PRO A 107 -7.65 -6.78 9.42
N VAL A 108 -8.50 -7.45 10.20
CA VAL A 108 -9.49 -6.83 11.07
C VAL A 108 -8.88 -6.69 12.47
N PRO A 109 -8.73 -5.46 13.01
CA PRO A 109 -8.30 -5.27 14.38
C PRO A 109 -9.35 -5.88 15.30
N ARG A 110 -9.03 -7.02 15.93
CA ARG A 110 -9.97 -7.72 16.82
C ARG A 110 -10.52 -6.78 17.91
N GLN A 111 -9.66 -5.90 18.42
CA GLN A 111 -10.02 -4.87 19.39
C GLN A 111 -11.04 -3.85 18.84
N ALA A 112 -10.94 -3.48 17.55
CA ALA A 112 -11.91 -2.56 16.94
C ALA A 112 -13.27 -3.24 16.73
N MET A 113 -13.29 -4.52 16.39
CA MET A 113 -14.53 -5.30 16.30
C MET A 113 -15.19 -5.48 17.68
N ASP A 114 -14.43 -5.78 18.72
CA ASP A 114 -14.95 -5.94 20.09
C ASP A 114 -15.54 -4.63 20.64
N ASN A 115 -14.90 -3.49 20.34
CA ASN A 115 -15.41 -2.18 20.72
C ASN A 115 -16.72 -1.85 19.99
N VAL A 116 -16.79 -2.07 18.68
CA VAL A 116 -18.03 -1.84 17.90
C VAL A 116 -19.17 -2.76 18.38
N GLN A 117 -18.88 -4.01 18.74
CA GLN A 117 -19.90 -4.90 19.31
C GLN A 117 -20.41 -4.43 20.68
N ARG A 118 -19.51 -3.93 21.55
CA ARG A 118 -19.90 -3.32 22.83
C ARG A 118 -20.77 -2.08 22.62
N ASP A 119 -20.38 -1.21 21.71
CA ASP A 119 -21.12 0.02 21.42
C ASP A 119 -22.53 -0.29 20.90
N ILE A 120 -22.66 -1.30 20.03
CA ILE A 120 -23.98 -1.77 19.54
C ILE A 120 -24.81 -2.38 20.68
N ALA A 121 -24.20 -3.14 21.59
CA ALA A 121 -24.90 -3.73 22.74
C ALA A 121 -25.45 -2.64 23.67
N THR A 122 -24.64 -1.60 23.96
CA THR A 122 -25.05 -0.47 24.81
C THR A 122 -26.19 0.33 24.17
N ILE A 123 -26.16 0.57 22.85
CA ILE A 123 -27.26 1.24 22.14
C ILE A 123 -28.55 0.40 22.19
N LYS A 124 -28.44 -0.93 22.02
CA LYS A 124 -29.59 -1.83 22.04
C LYS A 124 -30.22 -1.94 23.43
N GLU A 125 -29.43 -1.90 24.50
CA GLU A 125 -29.90 -1.87 25.89
C GLU A 125 -30.58 -0.53 26.23
N SER A 126 -30.03 0.58 25.73
CA SER A 126 -30.57 1.93 25.93
C SER A 126 -31.90 2.16 25.20
N ALA A 127 -32.13 1.47 24.08
CA ALA A 127 -33.36 1.56 23.31
C ALA A 127 -34.51 0.66 23.84
N HIS A 128 -34.21 -0.23 24.81
CA HIS A 128 -35.18 -1.15 25.39
C HIS A 128 -35.69 -0.73 26.78
N ARG A 129 -35.18 0.37 27.35
CA ARG A 129 -35.70 1.05 28.55
C ARG A 129 -36.57 2.23 28.15
#